data_AF-A0AAV4TX27-F1
#
_entry.id   AF-A0AAV4TX27-F1
#
_cell.length_a   1.000
_cell.length_b   1.000
_cell.length_c   1.000
_cell.angle_alpha   90.00
_cell.angle_beta   90.00
_cell.angle_gamma   90.00
#
_symmetry.space_group_name_H-M   'P 1'
#
loop_
_entity.id
_entity.type
_entity.pdbx_description
1 polymer ?
#
loop_
_entity_poly.entity_id
_entity_poly.type
_entity_poly.pdbx_seq_one_letter_code
_entity_poly.pdbx_strand_id
1 'polypeptide(L)'
;MCEKLVMYILAFIRLLLFKIGKLLLWICAIIARRNLTKLEYSNFRLLKPKHLAREFKNYDEVRKEFFYFQILYEIKTAVMISDIPALKNLLLIIEQMNNVSRAAILRQYYKNESNPFKSTNLIILSCRHGNYEVLDFIFDKNWSVIQNFTASIDRHKMSPIDRDEYHHNAFYYAIRSGRIELLSTLIDVWSTYCDENDANTFEKALSEAYSELQMRNVKLSPKMEHLVRDKLIDLRFYNTNSNPIENVKTSLGFIKKRTDLVTKNIDVLKKASHGATEVDETFLLTAKYIAKDMHVLKRQLKCTYDKLPWEEMEFCLISFIDYNTGQFEKDLVHASVMKKSRLLKQLELFSKHLQNEMDLILKDASGNITRLQTESHDVVISKIVEIEPLFQDLYDDYKEMRDFRSLEIINDHIHYALITNPKEENGSLVILRSLQVIGEHLKDTVESPNLSGATRERLLLSLSRNTREVITKLRDFLSHQSLDWSQIENIDITRIQNDLRKFGVVVTCLLSQSKARAIRAHLKEVGCCKSLDIIQDIIGRIDTSYRQRAENFLYPQTEDLEKLEN
;
A
#
# COMPACT_ATOMS: atom_id res chain seq x y z
N MET A 1 24.38 -49.25 -55.48
CA MET A 1 24.29 -48.49 -54.20
C MET A 1 23.05 -47.59 -54.17
N CYS A 2 22.65 -46.94 -55.27
CA CYS A 2 21.47 -46.08 -55.35
C CYS A 2 20.11 -46.76 -55.05
N GLU A 3 19.86 -47.99 -55.50
CA GLU A 3 18.54 -48.62 -55.32
C GLU A 3 18.21 -48.94 -53.85
N LYS A 4 19.21 -49.36 -53.06
CA LYS A 4 19.03 -49.61 -51.63
C LYS A 4 18.71 -48.32 -50.87
N LEU A 5 19.35 -47.21 -51.24
CA LEU A 5 19.09 -45.91 -50.62
C LEU A 5 17.66 -45.42 -50.91
N VAL A 6 17.20 -45.57 -52.15
CA VAL A 6 15.82 -45.22 -52.56
C VAL A 6 14.79 -46.06 -51.81
N MET A 7 15.05 -47.36 -51.62
CA MET A 7 14.18 -48.25 -50.83
C MET A 7 14.12 -47.84 -49.35
N TYR A 8 15.24 -47.46 -48.73
CA TYR A 8 15.25 -46.98 -47.34
C TYR A 8 14.51 -45.65 -47.17
N ILE A 9 14.64 -44.72 -48.12
CA ILE A 9 13.91 -43.44 -48.10
C ILE A 9 12.40 -43.68 -48.24
N LEU A 10 11.98 -44.56 -49.15
CA LEU A 10 10.57 -44.91 -49.31
C LEU A 10 9.99 -45.60 -48.08
N ALA A 11 10.75 -46.50 -47.44
CA ALA A 11 10.34 -47.14 -46.18
C ALA A 11 10.22 -46.13 -45.04
N PHE A 12 11.15 -45.16 -44.94
CA PHE A 12 11.11 -44.10 -43.95
C PHE A 12 9.91 -43.17 -44.16
N ILE A 13 9.63 -42.75 -45.41
CA ILE A 13 8.46 -41.94 -45.75
C ILE A 13 7.16 -42.66 -45.40
N ARG A 14 7.05 -43.97 -45.69
CA ARG A 14 5.88 -44.78 -45.30
C ARG A 14 5.70 -44.85 -43.79
N LEU A 15 6.78 -45.03 -43.03
CA LEU A 15 6.73 -45.05 -41.57
C LEU A 15 6.33 -43.68 -41.00
N LEU A 16 6.84 -42.59 -41.58
CA LEU A 16 6.51 -41.23 -41.20
C LEU A 16 5.03 -40.92 -41.47
N LEU A 17 4.54 -41.24 -42.67
CA LEU A 17 3.12 -41.08 -43.04
C LEU A 17 2.19 -41.91 -42.15
N PHE A 18 2.59 -43.13 -41.77
CA PHE A 18 1.84 -43.97 -40.84
C PHE A 18 1.78 -43.36 -39.43
N LYS A 19 2.90 -42.80 -38.93
CA LYS A 19 2.93 -42.11 -37.63
C LYS A 19 2.11 -40.82 -37.64
N ILE A 20 2.20 -40.02 -38.71
CA ILE A 20 1.40 -38.81 -38.90
C ILE A 20 -0.09 -39.17 -38.99
N GLY A 21 -0.44 -40.22 -39.74
CA GLY A 21 -1.81 -40.72 -39.84
C GLY A 21 -2.38 -41.15 -38.48
N LYS A 22 -1.61 -41.87 -37.66
CA LYS A 22 -2.01 -42.21 -36.29
C LYS A 22 -2.19 -40.98 -35.40
N LEU A 23 -1.29 -40.00 -35.50
CA LEU A 23 -1.39 -38.75 -34.74
C LEU A 23 -2.64 -37.96 -35.12
N LEU A 24 -2.93 -37.82 -36.41
CA LEU A 24 -4.14 -37.16 -36.92
C LEU A 24 -5.40 -37.90 -36.48
N LEU A 25 -5.42 -39.23 -36.55
CA LEU A 25 -6.57 -40.03 -36.10
C LEU A 25 -6.82 -39.86 -34.59
N TRP A 26 -5.75 -39.78 -33.79
CA TRP A 26 -5.82 -39.53 -32.35
C TRP A 26 -6.33 -38.12 -32.04
N ILE A 27 -5.85 -37.10 -32.77
CA ILE A 27 -6.35 -35.72 -32.66
C ILE A 27 -7.84 -35.64 -33.05
N CYS A 28 -8.24 -36.25 -34.17
CA CYS A 28 -9.64 -36.29 -34.61
C CYS A 28 -10.53 -37.02 -33.60
N ALA A 29 -10.06 -38.12 -33.01
CA ALA A 29 -10.79 -38.84 -31.96
C ALA A 29 -10.96 -37.98 -30.69
N ILE A 30 -9.95 -37.21 -30.29
CA ILE A 30 -10.04 -36.26 -29.17
C ILE A 30 -11.04 -35.13 -29.48
N ILE A 31 -11.00 -34.56 -30.68
CA ILE A 31 -11.92 -33.50 -31.11
C ILE A 31 -13.36 -34.02 -31.16
N ALA A 32 -13.59 -35.20 -31.76
CA ALA A 32 -14.90 -35.84 -31.82
C ALA A 32 -15.43 -36.17 -30.42
N ARG A 33 -14.58 -36.71 -29.53
CA ARG A 33 -14.95 -37.00 -28.14
C ARG A 33 -15.30 -35.73 -27.37
N ARG A 34 -14.53 -34.64 -27.56
CA ARG A 34 -14.82 -33.30 -26.99
C ARG A 34 -16.14 -32.72 -27.49
N ASN A 35 -16.42 -32.83 -28.78
CA ASN A 35 -17.68 -32.35 -29.37
C ASN A 35 -18.89 -33.17 -28.89
N LEU A 36 -18.73 -34.49 -28.74
CA LEU A 36 -19.76 -35.36 -28.16
C LEU A 36 -20.07 -34.95 -26.71
N THR A 37 -19.04 -34.75 -25.88
CA THR A 37 -19.20 -34.28 -24.48
C THR A 37 -19.79 -32.87 -24.38
N LYS A 38 -19.57 -31.99 -25.37
CA LYS A 38 -20.22 -30.65 -25.42
C LYS A 38 -21.72 -30.74 -25.72
N LEU A 39 -22.12 -31.63 -26.63
CA LEU A 39 -23.52 -31.85 -27.00
C LEU A 39 -24.29 -32.55 -25.87
N GLU A 40 -23.62 -33.49 -25.21
CA GLU A 40 -24.04 -34.07 -23.95
C GLU A 40 -24.30 -32.95 -22.93
N TYR A 41 -23.29 -32.11 -22.62
CA TYR A 41 -23.37 -31.00 -21.66
C TYR A 41 -24.61 -30.10 -21.79
N SER A 42 -25.03 -29.73 -23.01
CA SER A 42 -26.25 -28.92 -23.24
C SER A 42 -27.54 -29.57 -22.74
N ASN A 43 -27.64 -30.90 -22.71
CA ASN A 43 -28.79 -31.63 -22.18
C ASN A 43 -28.76 -31.76 -20.64
N PHE A 44 -27.62 -31.51 -19.99
CA PHE A 44 -27.44 -31.71 -18.53
C PHE A 44 -27.96 -30.57 -17.66
N ARG A 45 -28.18 -29.36 -18.20
CA ARG A 45 -28.78 -28.23 -17.45
C ARG A 45 -30.18 -28.55 -16.89
N LEU A 46 -30.81 -29.63 -17.37
CA LEU A 46 -32.15 -30.07 -17.01
C LEU A 46 -32.18 -31.24 -15.99
N LEU A 47 -31.04 -31.84 -15.66
CA LEU A 47 -30.96 -33.02 -14.78
C LEU A 47 -30.83 -32.62 -13.30
N LYS A 48 -31.51 -33.36 -12.41
CA LYS A 48 -31.39 -33.15 -10.95
C LYS A 48 -29.99 -33.53 -10.45
N PRO A 49 -29.39 -32.80 -9.49
CA PRO A 49 -28.01 -33.03 -9.01
C PRO A 49 -27.68 -34.48 -8.61
N LYS A 50 -28.63 -35.21 -8.00
CA LYS A 50 -28.44 -36.61 -7.59
C LYS A 50 -28.33 -37.61 -8.75
N HIS A 51 -29.00 -37.34 -9.88
CA HIS A 51 -28.90 -38.19 -11.06
C HIS A 51 -27.55 -37.99 -11.75
N LEU A 52 -27.12 -36.74 -11.81
CA LEU A 52 -25.86 -36.32 -12.41
C LEU A 52 -24.64 -36.93 -11.70
N ALA A 53 -24.66 -36.99 -10.37
CA ALA A 53 -23.58 -37.63 -9.61
C ALA A 53 -23.47 -39.15 -9.84
N ARG A 54 -24.60 -39.82 -10.12
CA ARG A 54 -24.62 -41.26 -10.46
C ARG A 54 -24.01 -41.51 -11.83
N GLU A 55 -24.35 -40.69 -12.82
CA GLU A 55 -23.76 -40.79 -14.16
C GLU A 55 -22.27 -40.43 -14.13
N PHE A 56 -21.91 -39.37 -13.41
CA PHE A 56 -20.52 -38.96 -13.22
C PHE A 56 -19.63 -40.07 -12.63
N LYS A 57 -20.15 -40.85 -11.66
CA LYS A 57 -19.42 -41.99 -11.08
C LYS A 57 -19.00 -43.02 -12.14
N ASN A 58 -19.84 -43.23 -13.16
CA ASN A 58 -19.65 -44.23 -14.21
C ASN A 58 -18.77 -43.74 -15.36
N TYR A 59 -18.38 -42.47 -15.39
CA TYR A 59 -17.48 -41.94 -16.42
C TYR A 59 -16.04 -42.43 -16.26
N ASP A 60 -15.35 -42.56 -17.40
CA ASP A 60 -13.90 -42.73 -17.44
C ASP A 60 -13.19 -41.46 -16.93
N GLU A 61 -11.93 -41.59 -16.51
CA GLU A 61 -11.18 -40.49 -15.87
C GLU A 61 -11.05 -39.24 -16.76
N VAL A 62 -10.91 -39.40 -18.08
CA VAL A 62 -10.80 -38.28 -19.03
C VAL A 62 -12.14 -37.53 -19.13
N ARG A 63 -13.26 -38.27 -19.16
CA ARG A 63 -14.60 -37.68 -19.15
C ARG A 63 -14.93 -37.01 -17.82
N LYS A 64 -14.54 -37.63 -16.69
CA LYS A 64 -14.71 -37.03 -15.36
C LYS A 64 -14.00 -35.69 -15.26
N GLU A 65 -12.73 -35.65 -15.65
CA GLU A 65 -11.92 -34.42 -15.64
C GLU A 65 -12.53 -33.33 -16.53
N PHE A 66 -12.88 -33.67 -17.78
CA PHE A 66 -13.49 -32.71 -18.70
C PHE A 66 -14.79 -32.13 -18.13
N PHE A 67 -15.67 -32.99 -17.64
CA PHE A 67 -16.97 -32.57 -17.12
C PHE A 67 -16.83 -31.74 -15.84
N TYR A 68 -15.90 -32.11 -14.97
CA TYR A 68 -15.57 -31.33 -13.76
C TYR A 68 -15.12 -29.91 -14.12
N PHE A 69 -14.22 -29.75 -15.09
CA PHE A 69 -13.80 -28.42 -15.54
C PHE A 69 -14.93 -27.62 -16.20
N GLN A 70 -15.81 -28.25 -16.98
CA GLN A 70 -16.97 -27.54 -17.55
C GLN A 70 -17.86 -26.93 -16.47
N ILE A 71 -18.17 -27.68 -15.41
CA ILE A 71 -18.94 -27.16 -14.27
C ILE A 71 -18.20 -26.00 -13.61
N LEU A 72 -16.88 -26.09 -13.41
CA LEU A 72 -16.09 -24.98 -12.85
C LEU A 72 -16.11 -23.73 -13.74
N TYR A 73 -16.05 -23.88 -15.07
CA TYR A 73 -16.15 -22.74 -16.00
C TYR A 73 -17.52 -22.07 -15.93
N GLU A 74 -18.57 -22.85 -15.70
CA GLU A 74 -19.93 -22.34 -15.61
C GLU A 74 -20.23 -21.72 -14.25
N ILE A 75 -19.63 -22.23 -13.17
CA ILE A 75 -19.59 -21.53 -11.88
C ILE A 75 -18.91 -20.17 -12.05
N LYS A 76 -17.75 -20.13 -12.70
CA LYS A 76 -17.03 -18.87 -12.99
C LYS A 76 -17.92 -17.91 -13.78
N THR A 77 -18.61 -18.40 -14.80
CA THR A 77 -19.50 -17.59 -15.65
C THR A 77 -20.70 -17.06 -14.85
N ALA A 78 -21.35 -17.90 -14.03
CA ALA A 78 -22.46 -17.51 -13.18
C ALA A 78 -22.07 -16.42 -12.17
N VAL A 79 -20.86 -16.50 -11.58
CA VAL A 79 -20.33 -15.44 -10.73
C VAL A 79 -20.13 -14.14 -11.51
N MET A 80 -19.57 -14.20 -12.73
CA MET A 80 -19.30 -13.00 -13.54
C MET A 80 -20.57 -12.24 -13.92
N ILE A 81 -21.66 -12.96 -14.24
CA ILE A 81 -22.94 -12.37 -14.67
C ILE A 81 -23.95 -12.19 -13.51
N SER A 82 -23.57 -12.52 -12.28
CA SER A 82 -24.44 -12.45 -11.09
C SER A 82 -25.69 -13.35 -11.16
N ASP A 83 -25.59 -14.54 -11.77
CA ASP A 83 -26.68 -15.53 -11.84
C ASP A 83 -26.65 -16.45 -10.60
N ILE A 84 -27.23 -15.96 -9.50
CA ILE A 84 -27.30 -16.68 -8.21
C ILE A 84 -28.06 -18.02 -8.33
N PRO A 85 -29.22 -18.11 -9.01
CA PRO A 85 -29.91 -19.38 -9.20
C PRO A 85 -29.05 -20.44 -9.90
N ALA A 86 -28.36 -20.08 -10.99
CA ALA A 86 -27.47 -20.99 -11.68
C ALA A 86 -26.26 -21.37 -10.82
N LEU A 87 -25.64 -20.39 -10.16
CA LEU A 87 -24.52 -20.61 -9.24
C LEU A 87 -24.89 -21.61 -8.14
N LYS A 88 -26.06 -21.44 -7.51
CA LYS A 88 -26.56 -22.33 -6.46
C LYS A 88 -26.72 -23.77 -6.97
N ASN A 89 -27.29 -23.95 -8.15
CA ASN A 89 -27.48 -25.29 -8.73
C ASN A 89 -26.13 -25.94 -9.09
N LEU A 90 -25.20 -25.18 -9.67
CA LEU A 90 -23.87 -25.66 -10.05
C LEU A 90 -23.01 -26.03 -8.83
N LEU A 91 -23.12 -25.27 -7.73
CA LEU A 91 -22.46 -25.61 -6.47
C LEU A 91 -23.01 -26.90 -5.84
N LEU A 92 -24.32 -27.15 -5.92
CA LEU A 92 -24.88 -28.43 -5.48
C LEU A 92 -24.39 -29.59 -6.34
N ILE A 93 -24.28 -29.38 -7.65
CA ILE A 93 -23.75 -30.37 -8.57
C ILE A 93 -22.31 -30.74 -8.19
N ILE A 94 -21.43 -29.75 -7.99
CA ILE A 94 -20.02 -30.03 -7.70
C ILE A 94 -19.82 -30.70 -6.35
N GLU A 95 -20.64 -30.37 -5.35
CA GLU A 95 -20.61 -31.07 -4.06
C GLU A 95 -21.00 -32.54 -4.19
N GLN A 96 -22.05 -32.86 -4.94
CA GLN A 96 -22.44 -34.25 -5.17
C GLN A 96 -21.36 -35.03 -5.95
N MET A 97 -20.69 -34.37 -6.89
CA MET A 97 -19.54 -34.94 -7.62
C MET A 97 -18.34 -35.18 -6.70
N ASN A 98 -18.06 -34.24 -5.78
CA ASN A 98 -16.99 -34.36 -4.79
C ASN A 98 -17.25 -35.54 -3.85
N ASN A 99 -18.50 -35.74 -3.42
CA ASN A 99 -18.90 -36.85 -2.55
C ASN A 99 -18.73 -38.24 -3.17
N VAL A 100 -18.81 -38.37 -4.50
CA VAL A 100 -18.63 -39.65 -5.20
C VAL A 100 -17.20 -39.88 -5.71
N SER A 101 -16.32 -38.88 -5.56
CA SER A 101 -14.94 -38.90 -6.04
C SER A 101 -13.95 -39.17 -4.93
N ARG A 102 -12.79 -39.76 -5.27
CA ARG A 102 -11.68 -39.90 -4.32
C ARG A 102 -10.97 -38.57 -4.15
N ALA A 103 -10.63 -38.20 -2.92
CA ALA A 103 -9.94 -36.94 -2.61
C ALA A 103 -8.65 -36.74 -3.43
N ALA A 104 -7.88 -37.80 -3.68
CA ALA A 104 -6.64 -37.74 -4.49
C ALA A 104 -6.88 -37.28 -5.94
N ILE A 105 -8.00 -37.71 -6.56
CA ILE A 105 -8.36 -37.33 -7.93
C ILE A 105 -8.81 -35.87 -7.98
N LEU A 106 -9.61 -35.44 -6.99
CA LEU A 106 -10.05 -34.04 -6.89
C LEU A 106 -8.84 -33.11 -6.75
N ARG A 107 -7.85 -33.45 -5.91
CA ARG A 107 -6.60 -32.67 -5.79
C ARG A 107 -5.85 -32.56 -7.12
N GLN A 108 -5.86 -33.61 -7.94
CA GLN A 108 -5.26 -33.57 -9.27
C GLN A 108 -6.00 -32.58 -10.20
N TYR A 109 -7.34 -32.59 -10.19
CA TYR A 109 -8.14 -31.63 -10.95
C TYR A 109 -7.87 -30.20 -10.51
N TYR A 110 -7.78 -29.95 -9.19
CA TYR A 110 -7.53 -28.61 -8.67
C TYR A 110 -6.14 -28.06 -9.04
N LYS A 111 -5.11 -28.91 -9.08
CA LYS A 111 -3.74 -28.54 -9.47
C LYS A 111 -3.54 -28.42 -10.99
N ASN A 112 -4.51 -28.83 -11.80
CA ASN A 112 -4.41 -28.79 -13.26
C ASN A 112 -4.42 -27.34 -13.78
N GLU A 113 -3.57 -27.05 -14.77
CA GLU A 113 -3.53 -25.76 -15.50
C GLU A 113 -4.88 -25.34 -16.08
N SER A 114 -5.72 -26.31 -16.45
CA SER A 114 -7.04 -26.09 -17.05
C SER A 114 -8.11 -25.69 -16.05
N ASN A 115 -7.80 -25.69 -14.74
CA ASN A 115 -8.75 -25.29 -13.71
C ASN A 115 -8.98 -23.76 -13.75
N PRO A 116 -10.22 -23.28 -13.97
CA PRO A 116 -10.51 -21.85 -14.07
C PRO A 116 -10.35 -21.06 -12.76
N PHE A 117 -10.16 -21.76 -11.63
CA PHE A 117 -9.86 -21.21 -10.30
C PHE A 117 -8.43 -21.52 -9.84
N LYS A 118 -7.52 -21.89 -10.75
CA LYS A 118 -6.11 -22.13 -10.40
C LYS A 118 -5.47 -20.85 -9.83
N SER A 119 -5.66 -19.73 -10.51
CA SER A 119 -5.09 -18.43 -10.15
C SER A 119 -6.01 -17.58 -9.31
N THR A 120 -7.32 -17.84 -9.23
CA THR A 120 -8.29 -16.95 -8.58
C THR A 120 -9.26 -17.75 -7.71
N ASN A 121 -10.05 -17.05 -6.88
CA ASN A 121 -11.06 -17.67 -6.03
C ASN A 121 -12.41 -16.94 -6.19
N LEU A 122 -13.49 -17.52 -5.65
CA LEU A 122 -14.83 -16.96 -5.78
C LEU A 122 -14.95 -15.56 -5.17
N ILE A 123 -14.24 -15.26 -4.08
CA ILE A 123 -14.27 -13.93 -3.43
C ILE A 123 -13.64 -12.88 -4.34
N ILE A 124 -12.40 -13.13 -4.81
CA ILE A 124 -11.68 -12.21 -5.68
C ILE A 124 -12.47 -11.98 -6.98
N LEU A 125 -13.03 -13.05 -7.55
CA LEU A 125 -13.83 -12.97 -8.78
C LEU A 125 -15.11 -12.13 -8.58
N SER A 126 -15.84 -12.32 -7.48
CA SER A 126 -17.03 -11.52 -7.15
C SER A 126 -16.67 -10.04 -6.99
N CYS A 127 -15.58 -9.73 -6.27
CA CYS A 127 -15.11 -8.35 -6.09
C CYS A 127 -14.65 -7.72 -7.41
N ARG A 128 -13.94 -8.48 -8.25
CA ARG A 128 -13.45 -8.03 -9.57
C ARG A 128 -14.58 -7.61 -10.50
N HIS A 129 -15.71 -8.31 -10.45
CA HIS A 129 -16.88 -7.98 -11.25
C HIS A 129 -17.86 -7.04 -10.53
N GLY A 130 -17.58 -6.64 -9.29
CA GLY A 130 -18.43 -5.74 -8.54
C GLY A 130 -19.77 -6.36 -8.08
N ASN A 131 -19.86 -7.69 -8.01
CA ASN A 131 -21.11 -8.41 -7.76
C ASN A 131 -21.31 -8.65 -6.26
N TYR A 132 -21.94 -7.68 -5.59
CA TYR A 132 -22.23 -7.72 -4.16
C TYR A 132 -23.13 -8.89 -3.77
N GLU A 133 -24.18 -9.15 -4.55
CA GLU A 133 -25.18 -10.16 -4.25
C GLU A 133 -24.59 -11.58 -4.30
N VAL A 134 -23.61 -11.79 -5.18
CA VAL A 134 -22.85 -13.04 -5.23
C VAL A 134 -21.91 -13.15 -4.02
N LEU A 135 -21.27 -12.06 -3.62
CA LEU A 135 -20.41 -12.04 -2.44
C LEU A 135 -21.21 -12.31 -1.15
N ASP A 136 -22.38 -11.70 -1.02
CA ASP A 136 -23.32 -11.92 0.09
C ASP A 136 -23.80 -13.37 0.13
N PHE A 137 -24.19 -13.93 -1.02
CA PHE A 137 -24.51 -15.35 -1.16
C PHE A 137 -23.33 -16.26 -0.78
N ILE A 138 -22.09 -15.88 -1.12
CA ILE A 138 -20.89 -16.65 -0.81
C ILE A 138 -20.64 -16.72 0.71
N PHE A 139 -20.95 -15.64 1.43
CA PHE A 139 -20.70 -15.53 2.87
C PHE A 139 -21.90 -15.92 3.75
N ASP A 140 -23.06 -16.23 3.16
CA ASP A 140 -24.21 -16.76 3.89
C ASP A 140 -23.85 -18.08 4.60
N LYS A 141 -23.83 -18.03 5.94
CA LYS A 141 -23.50 -19.15 6.83
C LYS A 141 -24.44 -20.35 6.67
N ASN A 142 -25.59 -20.18 6.02
CA ASN A 142 -26.53 -21.26 5.77
C ASN A 142 -26.11 -22.20 4.63
N TRP A 143 -25.02 -21.90 3.89
CA TRP A 143 -24.62 -22.66 2.71
C TRP A 143 -23.27 -23.38 2.89
N SER A 144 -23.31 -24.51 3.60
CA SER A 144 -22.18 -25.42 3.86
C SER A 144 -21.44 -25.89 2.59
N VAL A 145 -22.13 -25.90 1.45
CA VAL A 145 -21.60 -26.29 0.14
C VAL A 145 -20.41 -25.43 -0.30
N ILE A 146 -20.39 -24.12 0.02
CA ILE A 146 -19.27 -23.23 -0.31
C ILE A 146 -18.04 -23.54 0.54
N GLN A 147 -18.24 -23.86 1.82
CA GLN A 147 -17.16 -24.28 2.72
C GLN A 147 -16.55 -25.61 2.26
N ASN A 148 -17.38 -26.54 1.78
CA ASN A 148 -16.92 -27.81 1.21
C ASN A 148 -16.19 -27.61 -0.12
N PHE A 149 -16.70 -26.72 -0.99
CA PHE A 149 -16.04 -26.37 -2.25
C PHE A 149 -14.64 -25.79 -2.00
N THR A 150 -14.50 -24.90 -1.02
CA THR A 150 -13.22 -24.26 -0.66
C THR A 150 -12.24 -25.20 0.04
N ALA A 151 -12.72 -26.01 0.99
CA ALA A 151 -11.90 -27.02 1.67
C ALA A 151 -11.32 -28.09 0.72
N SER A 152 -12.05 -28.43 -0.36
CA SER A 152 -11.60 -29.41 -1.35
C SER A 152 -10.43 -28.94 -2.24
N ILE A 153 -10.06 -27.65 -2.19
CA ILE A 153 -8.97 -27.02 -2.97
C ILE A 153 -7.62 -27.03 -2.21
N ASP A 154 -7.45 -27.85 -1.15
CA ASP A 154 -6.30 -27.77 -0.22
C ASP A 154 -6.12 -26.38 0.45
N ARG A 155 -7.12 -25.49 0.35
CA ARG A 155 -7.17 -24.20 1.07
C ARG A 155 -8.17 -24.32 2.21
N HIS A 156 -7.68 -24.64 3.41
CA HIS A 156 -8.54 -24.76 4.59
C HIS A 156 -9.25 -23.44 4.97
N LYS A 157 -8.79 -22.30 4.45
CA LYS A 157 -9.39 -20.96 4.64
C LYS A 157 -8.97 -20.06 3.46
N MET A 158 -9.92 -19.36 2.83
CA MET A 158 -9.59 -18.31 1.85
C MET A 158 -8.94 -17.14 2.58
N SER A 159 -7.74 -16.74 2.15
CA SER A 159 -6.93 -15.73 2.85
C SER A 159 -7.15 -14.33 2.28
N PRO A 160 -7.16 -13.26 3.11
CA PRO A 160 -7.22 -11.88 2.62
C PRO A 160 -6.02 -11.50 1.74
N ILE A 161 -4.89 -12.22 1.83
CA ILE A 161 -3.71 -12.02 0.98
C ILE A 161 -3.71 -12.85 -0.31
N ASP A 162 -4.74 -13.68 -0.56
CA ASP A 162 -4.87 -14.40 -1.82
C ASP A 162 -4.90 -13.40 -2.99
N ARG A 163 -4.13 -13.69 -4.04
CA ARG A 163 -4.01 -12.85 -5.25
C ARG A 163 -4.43 -13.61 -6.49
N ASP A 164 -4.98 -12.90 -7.47
CA ASP A 164 -5.33 -13.47 -8.76
C ASP A 164 -4.17 -13.51 -9.77
N GLU A 165 -4.44 -13.91 -11.02
CA GLU A 165 -3.47 -13.90 -12.11
C GLU A 165 -2.88 -12.52 -12.44
N TYR A 166 -3.50 -11.42 -11.97
CA TYR A 166 -2.99 -10.05 -12.10
C TYR A 166 -2.29 -9.57 -10.83
N HIS A 167 -2.04 -10.47 -9.88
CA HIS A 167 -1.41 -10.19 -8.59
C HIS A 167 -2.21 -9.25 -7.67
N HIS A 168 -3.52 -9.07 -7.91
CA HIS A 168 -4.37 -8.26 -7.05
C HIS A 168 -5.19 -9.13 -6.10
N ASN A 169 -5.42 -8.63 -4.88
CA ASN A 169 -6.29 -9.28 -3.90
C ASN A 169 -7.75 -8.78 -3.99
N ALA A 170 -8.64 -9.34 -3.18
CA ALA A 170 -10.06 -8.95 -3.21
C ALA A 170 -10.30 -7.50 -2.78
N PHE A 171 -9.51 -6.96 -1.84
CA PHE A 171 -9.62 -5.57 -1.40
C PHE A 171 -9.33 -4.59 -2.53
N TYR A 172 -8.32 -4.87 -3.36
CA TYR A 172 -8.00 -4.05 -4.52
C TYR A 172 -9.25 -3.88 -5.40
N TYR A 173 -9.92 -4.97 -5.72
CA TYR A 173 -11.11 -4.94 -6.56
C TYR A 173 -12.32 -4.30 -5.87
N ALA A 174 -12.55 -4.60 -4.59
CA ALA A 174 -13.64 -4.01 -3.82
C ALA A 174 -13.49 -2.48 -3.74
N ILE A 175 -12.31 -1.97 -3.38
CA ILE A 175 -12.03 -0.53 -3.31
C ILE A 175 -12.17 0.10 -4.70
N ARG A 176 -11.56 -0.51 -5.73
CA ARG A 176 -11.60 -0.03 -7.13
C ARG A 176 -13.02 0.06 -7.69
N SER A 177 -13.91 -0.85 -7.30
CA SER A 177 -15.30 -0.85 -7.76
C SER A 177 -16.09 0.37 -7.28
N GLY A 178 -15.63 1.03 -6.21
CA GLY A 178 -16.35 2.14 -5.56
C GLY A 178 -17.62 1.72 -4.81
N ARG A 179 -17.97 0.42 -4.79
CA ARG A 179 -19.11 -0.12 -4.03
C ARG A 179 -18.72 -0.36 -2.58
N ILE A 180 -19.31 0.41 -1.69
CA ILE A 180 -18.99 0.38 -0.26
C ILE A 180 -19.43 -0.93 0.38
N GLU A 181 -20.56 -1.46 -0.08
CA GLU A 181 -21.17 -2.69 0.39
C GLU A 181 -20.22 -3.88 0.23
N LEU A 182 -19.49 -3.95 -0.90
CA LEU A 182 -18.48 -4.98 -1.13
C LEU A 182 -17.33 -4.89 -0.13
N LEU A 183 -16.79 -3.68 0.07
CA LEU A 183 -15.67 -3.48 0.98
C LEU A 183 -16.08 -3.76 2.44
N SER A 184 -17.22 -3.22 2.88
CA SER A 184 -17.73 -3.45 4.23
C SER A 184 -17.97 -4.93 4.50
N THR A 185 -18.58 -5.65 3.55
CA THR A 185 -18.82 -7.09 3.71
C THR A 185 -17.52 -7.87 3.88
N LEU A 186 -16.49 -7.58 3.07
CA LEU A 186 -15.18 -8.22 3.23
C LEU A 186 -14.56 -7.92 4.60
N ILE A 187 -14.70 -6.68 5.07
CA ILE A 187 -14.16 -6.24 6.36
C ILE A 187 -14.88 -6.96 7.51
N ASP A 188 -16.20 -7.02 7.50
CA ASP A 188 -17.00 -7.64 8.56
C ASP A 188 -16.79 -9.16 8.63
N VAL A 189 -16.70 -9.80 7.46
CA VAL A 189 -16.45 -11.24 7.35
C VAL A 189 -15.05 -11.55 7.87
N TRP A 190 -14.00 -10.96 7.32
CA TRP A 190 -12.65 -11.34 7.74
C TRP A 190 -12.30 -10.85 9.15
N SER A 191 -12.86 -9.76 9.64
CA SER A 191 -12.71 -9.37 11.06
C SER A 191 -13.32 -10.38 12.03
N THR A 192 -14.36 -11.12 11.63
CA THR A 192 -14.94 -12.20 12.45
C THR A 192 -14.22 -13.54 12.33
N TYR A 193 -13.37 -13.73 11.31
CA TYR A 193 -12.63 -14.96 11.08
C TYR A 193 -11.14 -14.89 11.44
N CYS A 194 -10.53 -13.71 11.63
CA CYS A 194 -9.10 -13.61 11.97
C CYS A 194 -8.86 -13.85 13.47
N ASP A 195 -8.02 -14.83 13.81
CA ASP A 195 -7.45 -14.95 15.15
C ASP A 195 -6.43 -13.80 15.38
N GLU A 196 -6.00 -13.55 16.62
CA GLU A 196 -5.10 -12.43 16.98
C GLU A 196 -3.78 -12.40 16.16
N ASN A 197 -3.31 -13.55 15.67
CA ASN A 197 -2.13 -13.65 14.79
C ASN A 197 -2.40 -13.31 13.30
N ASP A 198 -3.67 -13.28 12.85
CA ASP A 198 -4.09 -13.00 11.46
C ASP A 198 -4.47 -11.51 11.23
N ALA A 199 -4.56 -10.72 12.29
CA ALA A 199 -4.84 -9.28 12.25
C ALA A 199 -3.89 -8.50 11.34
N ASN A 200 -2.59 -8.82 11.43
CA ASN A 200 -1.54 -8.23 10.62
C ASN A 200 -1.68 -8.63 9.14
N THR A 201 -2.18 -9.83 8.86
CA THR A 201 -2.40 -10.33 7.49
C THR A 201 -3.55 -9.57 6.81
N PHE A 202 -4.61 -9.28 7.56
CA PHE A 202 -5.77 -8.51 7.10
C PHE A 202 -5.43 -7.03 6.87
N GLU A 203 -4.75 -6.38 7.83
CA GLU A 203 -4.29 -5.00 7.67
C GLU A 203 -3.33 -4.85 6.49
N LYS A 204 -2.34 -5.73 6.38
CA LYS A 204 -1.37 -5.74 5.29
C LYS A 204 -2.06 -5.86 3.94
N ALA A 205 -3.02 -6.79 3.80
CA ALA A 205 -3.76 -6.97 2.56
C ALA A 205 -4.55 -5.72 2.14
N LEU A 206 -5.23 -5.06 3.10
CA LEU A 206 -5.99 -3.84 2.84
C LEU A 206 -5.05 -2.66 2.52
N SER A 207 -3.92 -2.54 3.23
CA SER A 207 -2.93 -1.49 3.00
C SER A 207 -2.27 -1.64 1.65
N GLU A 208 -1.79 -2.83 1.30
CA GLU A 208 -1.15 -3.09 0.00
C GLU A 208 -2.11 -2.77 -1.14
N ALA A 209 -3.37 -3.19 -1.03
CA ALA A 209 -4.40 -2.89 -2.01
C ALA A 209 -4.64 -1.38 -2.17
N TYR A 210 -4.76 -0.66 -1.06
CA TYR A 210 -4.99 0.78 -1.08
C TYR A 210 -3.78 1.55 -1.61
N SER A 211 -2.57 1.24 -1.14
CA SER A 211 -1.32 1.81 -1.64
C SER A 211 -1.14 1.53 -3.13
N GLU A 212 -1.47 0.32 -3.59
CA GLU A 212 -1.41 -0.01 -5.01
C GLU A 212 -2.42 0.79 -5.84
N LEU A 213 -3.64 1.00 -5.35
CA LEU A 213 -4.63 1.85 -6.00
C LEU A 213 -4.20 3.32 -6.04
N GLN A 214 -3.54 3.81 -4.98
CA GLN A 214 -2.95 5.14 -4.93
C GLN A 214 -1.79 5.27 -5.92
N MET A 215 -0.87 4.30 -5.95
CA MET A 215 0.26 4.25 -6.90
C MET A 215 -0.23 4.21 -8.36
N ARG A 216 -1.27 3.41 -8.62
CA ARG A 216 -1.93 3.31 -9.94
C ARG A 216 -2.91 4.46 -10.21
N ASN A 217 -3.12 5.35 -9.24
CA ASN A 217 -3.98 6.53 -9.31
C ASN A 217 -5.41 6.23 -9.77
N VAL A 218 -5.98 5.17 -9.23
CA VAL A 218 -7.39 4.85 -9.44
C VAL A 218 -8.21 5.87 -8.65
N LYS A 219 -9.06 6.64 -9.33
CA LYS A 219 -9.94 7.63 -8.68
C LYS A 219 -10.94 6.93 -7.78
N LEU A 220 -10.84 7.18 -6.48
CA LEU A 220 -11.80 6.70 -5.49
C LEU A 220 -12.80 7.80 -5.15
N SER A 221 -14.00 7.40 -4.73
CA SER A 221 -14.95 8.37 -4.16
C SER A 221 -14.45 8.83 -2.78
N PRO A 222 -14.72 10.09 -2.37
CA PRO A 222 -14.32 10.57 -1.04
C PRO A 222 -14.85 9.67 0.10
N LYS A 223 -16.03 9.08 -0.09
CA LYS A 223 -16.66 8.16 0.86
C LYS A 223 -15.89 6.84 0.96
N MET A 224 -15.45 6.27 -0.16
CA MET A 224 -14.63 5.06 -0.19
C MET A 224 -13.24 5.32 0.41
N GLU A 225 -12.62 6.43 0.05
CA GLU A 225 -11.31 6.81 0.59
C GLU A 225 -11.35 7.02 2.11
N HIS A 226 -12.37 7.72 2.59
CA HIS A 226 -12.58 7.89 4.02
C HIS A 226 -12.76 6.54 4.72
N LEU A 227 -13.59 5.65 4.19
CA LEU A 227 -13.85 4.32 4.76
C LEU A 227 -12.56 3.47 4.85
N VAL A 228 -11.77 3.42 3.77
CA VAL A 228 -10.51 2.65 3.75
C VAL A 228 -9.50 3.24 4.74
N ARG A 229 -9.33 4.57 4.76
CA ARG A 229 -8.39 5.22 5.68
C ARG A 229 -8.81 5.03 7.14
N ASP A 230 -10.10 5.20 7.43
CA ASP A 230 -10.66 4.99 8.76
C ASP A 230 -10.43 3.54 9.21
N LYS A 231 -10.67 2.56 8.34
CA LYS A 231 -10.40 1.16 8.66
C LYS A 231 -8.94 0.77 8.75
N LEU A 232 -8.06 1.32 7.93
CA LEU A 232 -6.63 1.13 8.12
C LEU A 232 -6.15 1.73 9.45
N ILE A 233 -6.70 2.87 9.86
CA ILE A 233 -6.45 3.45 11.17
C ILE A 233 -7.00 2.52 12.27
N ASP A 234 -8.22 2.01 12.13
CA ASP A 234 -8.78 1.08 13.11
C ASP A 234 -7.94 -0.19 13.27
N LEU A 235 -7.48 -0.77 12.16
CA LEU A 235 -6.72 -2.02 12.19
C LEU A 235 -5.31 -1.86 12.69
N ARG A 236 -4.63 -0.77 12.30
CA ARG A 236 -3.28 -0.47 12.78
C ARG A 236 -3.24 -0.13 14.26
N PHE A 237 -4.37 0.26 14.85
CA PHE A 237 -4.35 0.92 16.15
C PHE A 237 -5.41 0.48 17.18
N TYR A 238 -6.44 -0.32 16.84
CA TYR A 238 -7.55 -0.67 17.75
C TYR A 238 -7.95 -2.16 17.74
N ASN A 239 -7.06 -3.09 17.36
CA ASN A 239 -7.46 -4.50 17.31
C ASN A 239 -7.57 -5.18 18.70
N THR A 240 -8.67 -4.90 19.39
CA THR A 240 -9.42 -5.80 20.30
C THR A 240 -10.87 -5.31 20.29
N ASN A 241 -11.72 -5.99 19.52
CA ASN A 241 -13.19 -5.94 19.54
C ASN A 241 -13.87 -4.71 20.17
N SER A 242 -14.16 -3.70 19.35
CA SER A 242 -15.31 -2.82 19.61
C SER A 242 -15.89 -2.30 18.29
N ASN A 243 -17.21 -2.45 18.15
CA ASN A 243 -18.01 -2.14 16.97
C ASN A 243 -17.71 -0.76 16.34
N PRO A 244 -17.90 -0.60 15.01
CA PRO A 244 -17.67 0.66 14.31
C PRO A 244 -18.62 1.73 14.85
N ILE A 245 -18.06 2.84 15.31
CA ILE A 245 -18.83 3.99 15.78
C ILE A 245 -19.36 4.75 14.56
N GLU A 246 -20.68 4.77 14.40
CA GLU A 246 -21.41 5.61 13.45
C GLU A 246 -20.94 7.07 13.50
N ASN A 247 -20.75 7.67 12.33
CA ASN A 247 -20.76 9.11 12.02
C ASN A 247 -20.89 10.05 13.24
N VAL A 248 -19.80 10.19 14.01
CA VAL A 248 -19.78 11.12 15.13
C VAL A 248 -19.71 12.51 14.54
N LYS A 249 -20.84 13.24 14.55
CA LYS A 249 -20.81 14.70 14.67
C LYS A 249 -19.78 15.01 15.75
N THR A 250 -18.62 15.56 15.38
CA THR A 250 -17.46 15.76 16.24
C THR A 250 -17.86 16.60 17.44
N SER A 251 -18.29 15.95 18.52
CA SER A 251 -18.71 16.69 19.71
C SER A 251 -17.45 17.30 20.32
N LEU A 252 -17.54 18.57 20.72
CA LEU A 252 -16.44 19.28 21.37
C LEU A 252 -15.93 18.51 22.61
N GLY A 253 -16.79 17.70 23.24
CA GLY A 253 -16.42 16.78 24.32
C GLY A 253 -15.50 15.64 23.88
N PHE A 254 -15.63 15.09 22.67
CA PHE A 254 -14.69 14.11 22.14
C PHE A 254 -13.33 14.72 21.80
N ILE A 255 -13.34 15.93 21.22
CA ILE A 255 -12.10 16.68 20.95
C ILE A 255 -11.38 16.94 22.27
N LYS A 256 -12.08 17.44 23.30
CA LYS A 256 -11.53 17.66 24.64
C LYS A 256 -10.91 16.39 25.21
N LYS A 257 -11.64 15.27 25.24
CA LYS A 257 -11.14 13.99 25.77
C LYS A 257 -9.87 13.54 25.07
N ARG A 258 -9.78 13.75 23.75
CA ARG A 258 -8.58 13.40 22.98
C ARG A 258 -7.42 14.34 23.30
N THR A 259 -7.68 15.64 23.43
CA THR A 259 -6.69 16.60 23.93
C THR A 259 -6.16 16.18 25.30
N ASP A 260 -7.05 15.87 26.25
CA ASP A 260 -6.68 15.41 27.60
C ASP A 260 -5.85 14.11 27.56
N LEU A 261 -6.11 13.22 26.59
CA LEU A 261 -5.34 11.99 26.40
C LEU A 261 -3.93 12.28 25.88
N VAL A 262 -3.80 13.17 24.89
CA VAL A 262 -2.50 13.62 24.36
C VAL A 262 -1.65 14.23 25.47
N THR A 263 -2.21 15.17 26.23
CA THR A 263 -1.49 15.86 27.30
C THR A 263 -1.08 14.90 28.40
N LYS A 264 -1.98 13.98 28.81
CA LYS A 264 -1.67 12.93 29.79
C LYS A 264 -0.56 11.99 29.31
N ASN A 265 -0.58 11.58 28.04
CA ASN A 265 0.45 10.69 27.49
C ASN A 265 1.81 11.37 27.39
N ILE A 266 1.84 12.67 27.07
CA ILE A 266 3.08 13.48 27.10
C ILE A 266 3.64 13.53 28.53
N ASP A 267 2.79 13.73 29.55
CA ASP A 267 3.21 13.68 30.95
C ASP A 267 3.76 12.30 31.36
N VAL A 268 3.16 11.21 30.86
CA VAL A 268 3.66 9.85 31.09
C VAL A 268 5.05 9.68 30.49
N LEU A 269 5.26 10.09 29.23
CA LEU A 269 6.57 10.03 28.58
C LEU A 269 7.64 10.79 29.37
N LYS A 270 7.29 11.97 29.88
CA LYS A 270 8.21 12.78 30.69
C LYS A 270 8.60 12.08 31.99
N LYS A 271 7.62 11.54 32.72
CA LYS A 271 7.85 10.84 34.00
C LYS A 271 8.68 9.58 33.83
N ALA A 272 8.39 8.79 32.79
CA ALA A 272 9.15 7.59 32.45
C ALA A 272 10.60 7.89 32.02
N SER A 273 10.86 9.10 31.51
CA SER A 273 12.18 9.50 31.01
C SER A 273 13.11 10.10 32.07
N HIS A 274 12.69 10.24 33.33
CA HIS A 274 13.56 10.64 34.43
C HIS A 274 14.44 9.45 34.89
N GLY A 275 15.50 9.15 34.14
CA GLY A 275 16.57 8.24 34.56
C GLY A 275 17.13 7.30 33.49
N ALA A 276 16.40 7.04 32.40
CA ALA A 276 16.83 6.15 31.32
C ALA A 276 17.24 6.93 30.06
N THR A 277 18.51 6.79 29.67
CA THR A 277 19.08 7.32 28.42
C THR A 277 18.51 6.63 27.18
N GLU A 278 18.16 5.33 27.29
CA GLU A 278 17.62 4.54 26.18
C GLU A 278 16.11 4.73 25.97
N VAL A 279 15.67 4.46 24.74
CA VAL A 279 14.26 4.50 24.33
C VAL A 279 13.73 3.06 24.41
N ASP A 280 12.77 2.81 25.31
CA ASP A 280 12.16 1.48 25.47
C ASP A 280 10.88 1.34 24.62
N GLU A 281 10.35 0.11 24.55
CA GLU A 281 9.13 -0.19 23.80
C GLU A 281 7.91 0.58 24.31
N THR A 282 7.85 0.85 25.63
CA THR A 282 6.75 1.59 26.25
C THR A 282 6.75 3.06 25.81
N PHE A 283 7.94 3.68 25.71
CA PHE A 283 8.13 5.01 25.17
C PHE A 283 7.64 5.05 23.73
N LEU A 284 8.08 4.12 22.88
CA LEU A 284 7.70 4.08 21.47
C LEU A 284 6.19 3.91 21.28
N LEU A 285 5.57 3.01 22.06
CA LEU A 285 4.13 2.80 22.03
C LEU A 285 3.37 4.06 22.43
N THR A 286 3.77 4.72 23.51
CA THR A 286 3.13 5.96 23.99
C THR A 286 3.32 7.11 23.00
N ALA A 287 4.51 7.24 22.42
CA ALA A 287 4.81 8.22 21.37
C ALA A 287 3.93 8.01 20.11
N LYS A 288 3.71 6.75 19.70
CA LYS A 288 2.80 6.41 18.59
C LYS A 288 1.36 6.83 18.88
N TYR A 289 0.87 6.64 20.10
CA TYR A 289 -0.47 7.11 20.49
C TYR A 289 -0.59 8.63 20.44
N ILE A 290 0.43 9.36 20.92
CA ILE A 290 0.46 10.83 20.85
C ILE A 290 0.42 11.29 19.38
N ALA A 291 1.29 10.75 18.52
CA ALA A 291 1.33 11.10 17.09
C ALA A 291 -0.03 10.87 16.42
N LYS A 292 -0.68 9.74 16.71
CA LYS A 292 -2.02 9.40 16.20
C LYS A 292 -3.07 10.43 16.61
N ASP A 293 -3.11 10.79 17.89
CA ASP A 293 -4.12 11.74 18.35
C ASP A 293 -3.84 13.16 17.87
N MET A 294 -2.57 13.57 17.73
CA MET A 294 -2.19 14.84 17.09
C MET A 294 -2.66 14.90 15.63
N HIS A 295 -2.49 13.82 14.88
CA HIS A 295 -2.95 13.73 13.48
C HIS A 295 -4.45 13.99 13.31
N VAL A 296 -5.25 13.49 14.26
CA VAL A 296 -6.71 13.70 14.26
C VAL A 296 -7.06 15.10 14.75
N LEU A 297 -6.43 15.55 15.85
CA LEU A 297 -6.70 16.86 16.45
C LEU A 297 -6.38 18.00 15.48
N LYS A 298 -5.25 17.98 14.77
CA LYS A 298 -4.90 19.06 13.83
C LYS A 298 -5.97 19.27 12.75
N ARG A 299 -6.58 18.19 12.25
CA ARG A 299 -7.67 18.27 11.26
C ARG A 299 -8.98 18.79 11.86
N GLN A 300 -9.21 18.56 13.15
CA GLN A 300 -10.41 19.00 13.86
C GLN A 300 -10.30 20.44 14.38
N LEU A 301 -9.08 20.88 14.68
CA LEU A 301 -8.73 22.16 15.29
C LEU A 301 -7.98 23.07 14.30
N LYS A 302 -8.43 23.13 13.05
CA LYS A 302 -7.77 23.94 12.00
C LYS A 302 -7.62 25.41 12.36
N CYS A 303 -8.49 25.94 13.23
CA CYS A 303 -8.43 27.31 13.72
C CYS A 303 -7.22 27.62 14.61
N THR A 304 -6.42 26.61 14.99
CA THR A 304 -5.26 26.76 15.88
C THR A 304 -3.91 26.68 15.16
N TYR A 305 -3.89 26.54 13.84
CA TYR A 305 -2.64 26.44 13.07
C TYR A 305 -1.74 27.67 13.14
N ASP A 306 -2.26 28.84 13.52
CA ASP A 306 -1.49 30.07 13.77
C ASP A 306 -1.03 30.23 15.22
N LYS A 307 -1.34 29.25 16.07
CA LYS A 307 -1.05 29.26 17.50
C LYS A 307 -0.24 28.05 17.95
N LEU A 308 -0.36 26.95 17.22
CA LEU A 308 0.25 25.67 17.56
C LEU A 308 1.05 25.11 16.37
N PRO A 309 2.29 24.64 16.61
CA PRO A 309 3.15 24.01 15.59
C PRO A 309 2.73 22.56 15.33
N TRP A 310 1.53 22.35 14.77
CA TRP A 310 0.96 21.01 14.57
C TRP A 310 1.80 20.12 13.67
N GLU A 311 2.15 20.60 12.47
CA GLU A 311 2.87 19.82 11.46
C GLU A 311 4.30 19.54 11.93
N GLU A 312 4.94 20.51 12.57
CA GLU A 312 6.31 20.40 13.06
C GLU A 312 6.43 19.39 14.19
N MET A 313 5.53 19.47 15.17
CA MET A 313 5.55 18.54 16.31
C MET A 313 5.21 17.11 15.89
N GLU A 314 4.18 16.92 15.05
CA GLU A 314 3.83 15.59 14.55
C GLU A 314 4.98 15.02 13.72
N PHE A 315 5.57 15.81 12.81
CA PHE A 315 6.68 15.37 11.98
C PHE A 315 7.89 14.96 12.81
N CYS A 316 8.27 15.77 13.80
CA CYS A 316 9.43 15.47 14.65
C CYS A 316 9.19 14.20 15.48
N LEU A 317 7.98 14.03 16.01
CA LEU A 317 7.61 12.84 16.78
C LEU A 317 7.62 11.57 15.92
N ILE A 318 7.00 11.61 14.74
CA ILE A 318 6.99 10.47 13.79
C ILE A 318 8.42 10.13 13.37
N SER A 319 9.20 11.13 12.95
CA SER A 319 10.57 10.91 12.50
C SER A 319 11.46 10.36 13.64
N PHE A 320 11.19 10.71 14.90
CA PHE A 320 11.87 10.12 16.05
C PHE A 320 11.48 8.65 16.26
N ILE A 321 10.19 8.31 16.14
CA ILE A 321 9.71 6.92 16.21
C ILE A 321 10.34 6.08 15.11
N ASP A 322 10.35 6.57 13.88
CA ASP A 322 10.87 5.86 12.72
C ASP A 322 12.39 5.61 12.85
N TYR A 323 13.14 6.59 13.35
CA TYR A 323 14.57 6.47 13.65
C TYR A 323 14.87 5.37 14.69
N ASN A 324 14.07 5.29 15.76
CA ASN A 324 14.29 4.31 16.83
C ASN A 324 13.71 2.92 16.52
N THR A 325 12.82 2.81 15.53
CA THR A 325 12.26 1.52 15.08
C THR A 325 12.97 0.94 13.86
N GLY A 326 13.96 1.65 13.30
CA GLY A 326 14.77 1.18 12.17
C GLY A 326 14.05 1.24 10.82
N GLN A 327 13.02 2.10 10.68
CA GLN A 327 12.28 2.22 9.43
C GLN A 327 13.00 3.05 8.34
N PHE A 328 14.06 3.77 8.70
CA PHE A 328 14.92 4.50 7.76
C PHE A 328 16.41 4.20 7.99
N GLU A 329 17.23 4.45 6.96
CA GLU A 329 18.69 4.45 7.08
C GLU A 329 19.07 5.48 8.14
N LYS A 330 19.79 5.06 9.20
CA LYS A 330 20.25 5.99 10.24
C LYS A 330 21.30 6.91 9.62
N ASP A 331 20.89 8.11 9.23
CA ASP A 331 21.83 9.14 8.77
C ASP A 331 22.24 10.10 9.91
N LEU A 332 23.36 10.78 9.68
CA LEU A 332 23.93 11.76 10.61
C LEU A 332 23.05 13.00 10.78
N VAL A 333 22.21 13.34 9.81
CA VAL A 333 21.33 14.52 9.90
C VAL A 333 20.27 14.25 10.97
N HIS A 334 19.59 13.11 10.89
CA HIS A 334 18.61 12.70 11.90
C HIS A 334 19.26 12.52 13.28
N ALA A 335 20.42 11.88 13.37
CA ALA A 335 21.15 11.71 14.63
C ALA A 335 21.59 13.04 15.28
N SER A 336 21.78 14.10 14.47
CA SER A 336 22.15 15.43 14.95
C SER A 336 20.98 16.21 15.55
N VAL A 337 19.79 16.03 14.99
CA VAL A 337 18.59 16.79 15.39
C VAL A 337 17.76 16.03 16.43
N MET A 338 17.59 14.71 16.29
CA MET A 338 16.66 13.88 17.06
C MET A 338 17.14 13.45 18.45
N LYS A 339 17.36 14.43 19.34
CA LYS A 339 17.68 14.15 20.75
C LYS A 339 16.40 13.96 21.57
N LYS A 340 16.27 12.82 22.27
CA LYS A 340 15.13 12.48 23.16
C LYS A 340 14.76 13.62 24.10
N SER A 341 15.76 14.23 24.74
CA SER A 341 15.56 15.36 25.68
C SER A 341 14.96 16.60 25.02
N ARG A 342 15.37 16.93 23.79
CA ARG A 342 14.84 18.07 23.03
C ARG A 342 13.40 17.80 22.59
N LEU A 343 13.11 16.60 22.09
CA LEU A 343 11.74 16.19 21.72
C LEU A 343 10.79 16.29 22.92
N LEU A 344 11.18 15.75 24.09
CA LEU A 344 10.37 15.81 25.30
C LEU A 344 10.12 17.24 25.77
N LYS A 345 11.13 18.12 25.70
CA LYS A 345 10.97 19.55 26.01
C LYS A 345 9.94 20.21 25.09
N GLN A 346 9.99 19.93 23.79
CA GLN A 346 9.05 20.51 22.82
C GLN A 346 7.64 19.92 22.96
N LEU A 347 7.51 18.62 23.24
CA LEU A 347 6.21 18.00 23.55
C LEU A 347 5.57 18.60 24.79
N GLU A 348 6.35 18.84 25.85
CA GLU A 348 5.84 19.50 27.06
C GLU A 348 5.32 20.92 26.77
N LEU A 349 6.10 21.69 26.00
CA LEU A 349 5.71 23.04 25.63
C LEU A 349 4.44 23.03 24.78
N PHE A 350 4.39 22.17 23.77
CA PHE A 350 3.23 21.96 22.92
C PHE A 350 1.99 21.56 23.73
N SER A 351 2.14 20.61 24.65
CA SER A 351 1.04 20.13 25.51
C SER A 351 0.41 21.26 26.34
N LYS A 352 1.21 22.19 26.86
CA LYS A 352 0.71 23.34 27.64
C LYS A 352 -0.10 24.28 26.78
N HIS A 353 0.41 24.64 25.61
CA HIS A 353 -0.29 25.52 24.67
C HIS A 353 -1.54 24.86 24.09
N LEU A 354 -1.50 23.56 23.79
CA LEU A 354 -2.66 22.80 23.34
C LEU A 354 -3.81 22.83 24.38
N GLN A 355 -3.49 22.65 25.66
CA GLN A 355 -4.49 22.72 26.72
C GLN A 355 -5.09 24.12 26.85
N ASN A 356 -4.25 25.16 26.78
CA ASN A 356 -4.69 26.55 26.85
C ASN A 356 -5.66 26.90 25.70
N GLU A 357 -5.32 26.53 24.47
CA GLU A 357 -6.19 26.76 23.31
C GLU A 357 -7.50 25.97 23.42
N MET A 358 -7.45 24.73 23.89
CA MET A 358 -8.65 23.93 24.12
C MET A 358 -9.57 24.59 25.16
N ASP A 359 -9.03 25.14 26.24
CA ASP A 359 -9.78 25.86 27.26
C ASP A 359 -10.41 27.16 26.73
N LEU A 360 -9.73 27.85 25.81
CA LEU A 360 -10.28 29.04 25.13
C LEU A 360 -11.43 28.66 24.19
N ILE A 361 -11.29 27.60 23.41
CA ILE A 361 -12.33 27.10 22.49
C ILE A 361 -13.57 26.66 23.27
N LEU A 362 -13.39 26.03 24.44
CA LEU A 362 -14.50 25.63 25.31
C LEU A 362 -15.26 26.84 25.89
N LYS A 363 -14.58 27.97 26.09
CA LYS A 363 -15.19 29.23 26.57
C LYS A 363 -15.91 29.99 25.45
N ASP A 364 -15.41 29.91 24.22
CA ASP A 364 -16.00 30.54 23.04
C ASP A 364 -16.54 29.49 22.05
N ALA A 365 -17.66 28.87 22.41
CA ALA A 365 -18.33 27.84 21.62
C ALA A 365 -18.93 28.35 20.29
N SER A 366 -18.77 29.64 19.95
CA SER A 366 -19.30 30.26 18.73
C SER A 366 -18.32 30.18 17.54
N GLY A 367 -17.04 29.90 17.81
CA GLY A 367 -15.99 29.85 16.80
C GLY A 367 -16.05 28.63 15.88
N ASN A 368 -15.88 28.83 14.57
CA ASN A 368 -15.74 27.73 13.62
C ASN A 368 -14.35 27.08 13.75
N ILE A 369 -14.27 26.01 14.54
CA ILE A 369 -13.03 25.26 14.81
C ILE A 369 -12.39 24.61 13.56
N THR A 370 -13.16 24.44 12.49
CA THR A 370 -12.70 23.83 11.23
C THR A 370 -12.15 24.84 10.22
N ARG A 371 -12.21 26.15 10.53
CA ARG A 371 -11.70 27.18 9.62
C ARG A 371 -10.17 27.17 9.64
N LEU A 372 -9.58 26.87 8.48
CA LEU A 372 -8.15 27.04 8.25
C LEU A 372 -7.82 28.52 7.98
N GLN A 373 -6.62 28.92 8.37
CA GLN A 373 -6.05 30.22 8.04
C GLN A 373 -5.65 30.28 6.55
N THR A 374 -5.74 31.47 5.95
CA THR A 374 -5.37 31.71 4.54
C THR A 374 -3.96 32.26 4.37
N GLU A 375 -3.24 32.47 5.47
CA GLU A 375 -1.89 33.04 5.45
C GLU A 375 -0.84 32.02 5.00
N SER A 376 0.32 32.53 4.57
CA SER A 376 1.44 31.66 4.24
C SER A 376 2.03 31.01 5.48
N HIS A 377 2.68 29.85 5.28
CA HIS A 377 3.30 29.09 6.34
C HIS A 377 4.36 29.91 7.12
N ASP A 378 5.22 30.66 6.43
CA ASP A 378 6.23 31.52 7.10
C ASP A 378 5.62 32.60 8.00
N VAL A 379 4.46 33.15 7.63
CA VAL A 379 3.74 34.15 8.44
C VAL A 379 3.17 33.49 9.69
N VAL A 380 2.59 32.30 9.54
CA VAL A 380 2.09 31.48 10.65
C VAL A 380 3.21 31.15 11.64
N ILE A 381 4.37 30.69 11.15
CA ILE A 381 5.55 30.42 11.99
C ILE A 381 5.95 31.67 12.78
N SER A 382 6.04 32.81 12.09
CA SER A 382 6.46 34.07 12.72
C SER A 382 5.53 34.48 13.87
N LYS A 383 4.21 34.30 13.71
CA LYS A 383 3.23 34.57 14.76
C LYS A 383 3.40 33.64 15.97
N ILE A 384 3.60 32.35 15.72
CA ILE A 384 3.77 31.36 16.79
C ILE A 384 5.04 31.66 17.58
N VAL A 385 6.15 31.98 16.89
CA VAL A 385 7.42 32.32 17.53
C VAL A 385 7.35 33.65 18.28
N GLU A 386 6.57 34.63 17.80
CA GLU A 386 6.34 35.89 18.52
C GLU A 386 5.59 35.65 19.84
N ILE A 387 4.61 34.74 19.84
CA ILE A 387 3.86 34.35 21.04
C ILE A 387 4.73 33.51 21.99
N GLU A 388 5.45 32.53 21.45
CA GLU A 388 6.27 31.59 22.21
C GLU A 388 7.63 31.37 21.51
N PRO A 389 8.66 32.16 21.90
CA PRO A 389 9.98 32.08 21.29
C PRO A 389 10.67 30.72 21.45
N LEU A 390 10.27 29.91 22.44
CA LEU A 390 10.85 28.58 22.67
C LEU A 390 10.53 27.57 21.55
N PHE A 391 9.54 27.85 20.70
CA PHE A 391 9.28 27.05 19.50
C PHE A 391 10.29 27.29 18.38
N GLN A 392 11.12 28.33 18.45
CA GLN A 392 12.14 28.58 17.42
C GLN A 392 13.07 27.36 17.23
N ASP A 393 13.50 26.74 18.32
CA ASP A 393 14.34 25.52 18.28
C ASP A 393 13.64 24.37 17.53
N LEU A 394 12.33 24.21 17.71
CA LEU A 394 11.53 23.19 17.02
C LEU A 394 11.46 23.47 15.53
N TYR A 395 11.21 24.72 15.14
CA TYR A 395 11.12 25.12 13.73
C TYR A 395 12.46 24.96 13.01
N ASP A 396 13.57 25.27 13.68
CA ASP A 396 14.91 25.09 13.13
C ASP A 396 15.23 23.60 12.92
N ASP A 397 14.96 22.77 13.93
CA ASP A 397 15.10 21.31 13.88
C ASP A 397 14.23 20.71 12.77
N TYR A 398 12.94 21.07 12.75
CA TYR A 398 11.98 20.64 11.74
C TYR A 398 12.45 21.00 10.34
N LYS A 399 12.85 22.25 10.12
CA LYS A 399 13.28 22.76 8.81
C LYS A 399 14.45 21.96 8.26
N GLU A 400 15.45 21.65 9.09
CA GLU A 400 16.62 20.87 8.65
C GLU A 400 16.24 19.44 8.25
N MET A 401 15.50 18.75 9.10
CA MET A 401 15.11 17.35 8.86
C MET A 401 14.14 17.20 7.70
N ARG A 402 13.13 18.05 7.66
CA ARG A 402 12.13 18.06 6.60
C ARG A 402 12.77 18.34 5.24
N ASP A 403 13.58 19.40 5.14
CA ASP A 403 14.23 19.73 3.87
C ASP A 403 15.12 18.57 3.42
N PHE A 404 15.87 17.95 4.33
CA PHE A 404 16.68 16.78 4.02
C PHE A 404 15.86 15.62 3.48
N ARG A 405 14.80 15.22 4.19
CA ARG A 405 13.92 14.09 3.81
C ARG A 405 13.22 14.32 2.47
N SER A 406 12.69 15.52 2.24
CA SER A 406 12.08 15.86 0.95
C SER A 406 13.10 15.86 -0.19
N LEU A 407 14.34 16.30 0.06
CA LEU A 407 15.41 16.24 -0.94
C LEU A 407 15.81 14.80 -1.28
N GLU A 408 15.82 13.88 -0.32
CA GLU A 408 16.09 12.44 -0.58
C GLU A 408 15.00 11.84 -1.48
N ILE A 409 13.73 12.05 -1.12
CA ILE A 409 12.61 11.56 -1.93
C ILE A 409 12.64 12.17 -3.34
N ILE A 410 12.91 13.47 -3.45
CA ILE A 410 13.08 14.15 -4.74
C ILE A 410 14.23 13.52 -5.53
N ASN A 411 15.37 13.24 -4.88
CA ASN A 411 16.54 12.66 -5.54
C ASN A 411 16.25 11.28 -6.13
N ASP A 412 15.54 10.43 -5.40
CA ASP A 412 15.15 9.10 -5.88
C ASP A 412 14.21 9.18 -7.08
N HIS A 413 13.23 10.09 -7.04
CA HIS A 413 12.30 10.27 -8.15
C HIS A 413 12.95 10.94 -9.37
N ILE A 414 13.97 11.78 -9.18
CA ILE A 414 14.82 12.23 -10.28
C ILE A 414 15.54 11.03 -10.89
N HIS A 415 16.13 10.15 -10.08
CA HIS A 415 16.81 8.96 -10.56
C HIS A 415 15.87 8.10 -11.41
N TYR A 416 14.68 7.75 -10.90
CA TYR A 416 13.66 7.00 -11.65
C TYR A 416 13.27 7.68 -12.95
N ALA A 417 13.04 9.00 -12.93
CA ALA A 417 12.71 9.75 -14.13
C ALA A 417 13.85 9.77 -15.16
N LEU A 418 15.11 9.71 -14.74
CA LEU A 418 16.27 9.79 -15.64
C LEU A 418 16.65 8.45 -16.27
N ILE A 419 16.51 7.34 -15.53
CA ILE A 419 16.81 5.99 -16.06
C ILE A 419 15.71 5.46 -16.99
N THR A 420 14.50 6.00 -16.87
CA THR A 420 13.34 5.53 -17.64
C THR A 420 13.38 6.05 -19.07
N ASN A 421 13.18 5.16 -20.05
CA ASN A 421 13.07 5.55 -21.45
C ASN A 421 11.64 6.03 -21.77
N PRO A 422 11.43 7.29 -22.18
CA PRO A 422 10.09 7.84 -22.43
C PRO A 422 9.35 7.15 -23.58
N LYS A 423 10.07 6.44 -24.48
CA LYS A 423 9.49 5.75 -25.65
C LYS A 423 8.91 4.38 -25.33
N GLU A 424 9.11 3.86 -24.13
CA GLU A 424 8.55 2.58 -23.70
C GLU A 424 7.07 2.74 -23.31
N GLU A 425 6.30 1.65 -23.44
CA GLU A 425 4.84 1.61 -23.24
C GLU A 425 4.38 2.31 -21.94
N ASN A 426 5.14 2.14 -20.85
CA ASN A 426 4.86 2.76 -19.56
C ASN A 426 5.91 3.81 -19.14
N GLY A 427 6.94 4.05 -19.94
CA GLY A 427 8.06 4.89 -19.54
C GLY A 427 7.67 6.36 -19.32
N SER A 428 6.81 6.88 -20.20
CA SER A 428 6.23 8.22 -20.03
C SER A 428 5.42 8.35 -18.73
N LEU A 429 4.68 7.31 -18.33
CA LEU A 429 3.88 7.32 -17.11
C LEU A 429 4.77 7.37 -15.86
N VAL A 430 5.83 6.58 -15.81
CA VAL A 430 6.79 6.58 -14.68
C VAL A 430 7.43 7.95 -14.51
N ILE A 431 7.80 8.61 -15.62
CA ILE A 431 8.38 9.95 -15.57
C ILE A 431 7.36 10.97 -15.05
N LEU A 432 6.12 10.93 -15.54
CA LEU A 432 5.05 11.81 -15.05
C LEU A 432 4.76 11.59 -13.56
N ARG A 433 4.74 10.34 -13.09
CA ARG A 433 4.58 10.01 -11.65
C ARG A 433 5.73 10.55 -10.82
N SER A 434 6.95 10.43 -11.33
CA SER A 434 8.13 10.98 -10.66
C SER A 434 8.04 12.50 -10.53
N LEU A 435 7.60 13.20 -11.58
CA LEU A 435 7.38 14.66 -11.54
C LEU A 435 6.28 15.06 -10.57
N GLN A 436 5.23 14.24 -10.42
CA GLN A 436 4.17 14.47 -9.43
C GLN A 436 4.70 14.42 -8.00
N VAL A 437 5.44 13.37 -7.68
CA VAL A 437 6.04 13.22 -6.34
C VAL A 437 7.01 14.36 -6.06
N ILE A 438 7.86 14.73 -7.04
CA ILE A 438 8.72 15.90 -6.94
C ILE A 438 7.89 17.17 -6.64
N GLY A 439 6.78 17.38 -7.35
CA GLY A 439 5.89 18.52 -7.13
C GLY A 439 5.29 18.59 -5.72
N GLU A 440 4.85 17.45 -5.17
CA GLU A 440 4.32 17.37 -3.81
C GLU A 440 5.39 17.69 -2.76
N HIS A 441 6.61 17.19 -2.94
CA HIS A 441 7.74 17.46 -2.04
C HIS A 441 8.35 18.85 -2.21
N LEU A 442 7.92 19.64 -3.20
CA LEU A 442 8.25 21.06 -3.34
C LEU A 442 7.23 21.99 -2.65
N LYS A 443 6.17 21.44 -2.04
CA LYS A 443 5.08 22.21 -1.44
C LYS A 443 5.52 22.85 -0.12
N ASP A 444 5.00 24.05 0.13
CA ASP A 444 5.19 24.78 1.38
C ASP A 444 3.88 25.48 1.76
N THR A 445 2.91 24.68 2.22
CA THR A 445 1.60 25.18 2.68
C THR A 445 1.42 24.85 4.15
N VAL A 446 0.54 25.57 4.85
CA VAL A 446 0.27 25.38 6.28
C VAL A 446 -0.08 23.93 6.65
N GLU A 447 -0.82 23.20 5.82
CA GLU A 447 -1.17 21.78 6.07
C GLU A 447 -0.26 20.77 5.35
N SER A 448 0.74 21.24 4.60
CA SER A 448 1.70 20.37 3.90
C SER A 448 3.01 21.13 3.68
N PRO A 449 3.74 21.48 4.76
CA PRO A 449 4.90 22.32 4.62
C PRO A 449 6.12 21.45 4.33
N ASN A 450 6.18 20.79 3.16
CA ASN A 450 7.12 19.71 2.82
C ASN A 450 8.55 20.18 2.49
N LEU A 451 8.76 21.44 2.13
CA LEU A 451 10.09 22.01 1.87
C LEU A 451 10.11 23.50 2.19
N SER A 452 11.22 24.02 2.73
CA SER A 452 11.30 25.46 3.02
C SER A 452 11.20 26.30 1.75
N GLY A 453 10.56 27.47 1.85
CA GLY A 453 10.50 28.46 0.76
C GLY A 453 11.87 28.76 0.14
N ALA A 454 12.91 28.93 0.97
CA ALA A 454 14.28 29.20 0.50
C ALA A 454 14.89 28.04 -0.30
N THR A 455 14.75 26.79 0.18
CA THR A 455 15.24 25.61 -0.55
C THR A 455 14.43 25.39 -1.82
N ARG A 456 13.10 25.56 -1.75
CA ARG A 456 12.19 25.49 -2.89
C ARG A 456 12.56 26.48 -3.98
N GLU A 457 12.79 27.75 -3.64
CA GLU A 457 13.20 28.77 -4.62
C GLU A 457 14.51 28.38 -5.32
N ARG A 458 15.51 27.96 -4.55
CA ARG A 458 16.81 27.53 -5.09
C ARG A 458 16.67 26.34 -6.05
N LEU A 459 15.81 25.38 -5.72
CA LEU A 459 15.49 24.24 -6.58
C LEU A 459 14.76 24.68 -7.85
N LEU A 460 13.69 25.48 -7.71
CA LEU A 460 12.89 25.94 -8.85
C LEU A 460 13.73 26.76 -9.83
N LEU A 461 14.68 27.57 -9.37
CA LEU A 461 15.58 28.35 -10.23
C LEU A 461 16.38 27.48 -11.22
N SER A 462 16.66 26.22 -10.88
CA SER A 462 17.40 25.30 -11.75
C SER A 462 16.56 24.66 -12.86
N LEU A 463 15.24 24.77 -12.78
CA LEU A 463 14.29 24.26 -13.79
C LEU A 463 13.94 25.34 -14.80
N SER A 464 13.64 24.95 -16.04
CA SER A 464 13.03 25.88 -17.00
C SER A 464 11.60 26.22 -16.60
N ARG A 465 11.09 27.36 -17.07
CA ARG A 465 9.70 27.79 -16.82
C ARG A 465 8.70 26.71 -17.22
N ASN A 466 8.90 26.06 -18.37
CA ASN A 466 8.02 25.00 -18.86
C ASN A 466 7.97 23.82 -17.88
N THR A 467 9.12 23.34 -17.40
CA THR A 467 9.18 22.21 -16.46
C THR A 467 8.57 22.56 -15.11
N ARG A 468 8.73 23.80 -14.62
CA ARG A 468 8.05 24.28 -13.40
C ARG A 468 6.53 24.25 -13.55
N GLU A 469 6.02 24.73 -14.69
CA GLU A 469 4.58 24.75 -14.97
C GLU A 469 4.02 23.32 -15.05
N VAL A 470 4.75 22.39 -15.69
CA VAL A 470 4.37 20.98 -15.76
C VAL A 470 4.33 20.33 -14.38
N ILE A 471 5.37 20.49 -13.55
CA ILE A 471 5.40 19.93 -12.19
C ILE A 471 4.26 20.47 -11.35
N THR A 472 4.01 21.79 -11.41
CA THR A 472 2.92 22.45 -10.66
C THR A 472 1.56 21.91 -11.08
N LYS A 473 1.29 21.83 -12.39
CA LYS A 473 0.04 21.27 -12.92
C LYS A 473 -0.13 19.81 -12.52
N LEU A 474 0.89 18.98 -12.71
CA LEU A 474 0.87 17.56 -12.39
C LEU A 474 0.58 17.31 -10.90
N ARG A 475 1.16 18.12 -10.01
CA ARG A 475 0.83 18.12 -8.59
C ARG A 475 -0.64 18.49 -8.34
N ASP A 476 -1.09 19.62 -8.88
CA ASP A 476 -2.43 20.16 -8.60
C ASP A 476 -3.56 19.27 -9.15
N PHE A 477 -3.30 18.54 -10.23
CA PHE A 477 -4.22 17.54 -10.77
C PHE A 477 -4.59 16.46 -9.74
N LEU A 478 -3.69 16.07 -8.83
CA LEU A 478 -4.01 15.08 -7.78
C LEU A 478 -4.89 15.67 -6.67
N SER A 479 -4.80 16.97 -6.42
CA SER A 479 -5.55 17.64 -5.35
C SER A 479 -7.00 17.96 -5.71
N HIS A 480 -7.35 18.17 -6.99
CA HIS A 480 -8.64 18.79 -7.32
C HIS A 480 -9.45 18.23 -8.51
N GLN A 481 -8.93 17.45 -9.48
CA GLN A 481 -9.74 16.94 -10.64
C GLN A 481 -9.19 15.65 -11.28
N SER A 482 -10.02 14.94 -12.06
CA SER A 482 -9.58 13.79 -12.87
C SER A 482 -8.61 14.21 -13.98
N LEU A 483 -7.56 13.42 -14.24
CA LEU A 483 -6.60 13.63 -15.32
C LEU A 483 -7.32 13.78 -16.68
N ASP A 484 -7.17 14.94 -17.30
CA ASP A 484 -7.40 15.12 -18.73
C ASP A 484 -6.09 14.80 -19.46
N TRP A 485 -5.97 13.55 -19.92
CA TRP A 485 -4.77 13.05 -20.62
C TRP A 485 -4.45 13.84 -21.88
N SER A 486 -5.42 14.53 -22.47
CA SER A 486 -5.21 15.37 -23.66
C SER A 486 -4.27 16.57 -23.39
N GLN A 487 -4.18 17.03 -22.14
CA GLN A 487 -3.25 18.11 -21.74
C GLN A 487 -1.83 17.62 -21.50
N ILE A 488 -1.63 16.29 -21.42
CA ILE A 488 -0.37 15.63 -21.13
C ILE A 488 0.26 15.04 -22.40
N GLU A 489 -0.53 14.75 -23.44
CA GLU A 489 -0.06 14.19 -24.73
C GLU A 489 0.98 15.05 -25.47
N ASN A 490 1.04 16.35 -25.20
CA ASN A 490 1.96 17.29 -25.86
C ASN A 490 3.19 17.68 -25.00
N ILE A 491 3.43 16.99 -23.88
CA ILE A 491 4.58 17.30 -23.02
C ILE A 491 5.85 16.72 -23.64
N ASP A 492 6.85 17.57 -23.90
CA ASP A 492 8.18 17.15 -24.31
C ASP A 492 8.96 16.54 -23.12
N ILE A 493 8.74 15.25 -22.89
CA ILE A 493 9.36 14.50 -21.78
C ILE A 493 10.88 14.46 -21.90
N THR A 494 11.43 14.41 -23.12
CA THR A 494 12.89 14.39 -23.32
C THR A 494 13.52 15.69 -22.82
N ARG A 495 12.89 16.83 -23.12
CA ARG A 495 13.31 18.12 -22.59
C ARG A 495 13.18 18.21 -21.07
N ILE A 496 12.13 17.64 -20.49
CA ILE A 496 11.97 17.59 -19.04
C ILE A 496 13.08 16.74 -18.40
N GLN A 497 13.42 15.58 -18.95
CA GLN A 497 14.52 14.76 -18.43
C GLN A 497 15.86 15.53 -18.47
N ASN A 498 16.11 16.33 -19.52
CA ASN A 498 17.29 17.19 -19.58
C ASN A 498 17.31 18.25 -18.48
N ASP A 499 16.16 18.87 -18.17
CA ASP A 499 16.03 19.81 -17.04
C ASP A 499 16.21 19.09 -15.69
N LEU A 500 15.67 17.87 -15.55
CA LEU A 500 15.81 17.06 -14.34
C LEU A 500 17.26 16.67 -14.06
N ARG A 501 18.13 16.51 -15.08
CA ARG A 501 19.57 16.31 -14.83
C ARG A 501 20.19 17.50 -14.11
N LYS A 502 19.87 18.72 -14.55
CA LYS A 502 20.38 19.95 -13.89
C LYS A 502 19.80 20.10 -12.49
N PHE A 503 18.51 19.82 -12.35
CA PHE A 503 17.81 19.80 -11.08
C PHE A 503 18.46 18.81 -10.09
N GLY A 504 18.77 17.59 -10.56
CA GLY A 504 19.43 16.54 -9.77
C GLY A 504 20.81 16.94 -9.24
N VAL A 505 21.60 17.68 -10.02
CA VAL A 505 22.88 18.24 -9.55
C VAL A 505 22.67 19.20 -8.37
N VAL A 506 21.65 20.07 -8.44
CA VAL A 506 21.34 21.01 -7.36
C VAL A 506 20.81 20.27 -6.12
N VAL A 507 19.93 19.28 -6.28
CA VAL A 507 19.43 18.43 -5.19
C VAL A 507 20.58 17.69 -4.49
N THR A 508 21.46 17.05 -5.26
CA THR A 508 22.65 16.34 -4.73
C THR A 508 23.58 17.29 -3.97
N CYS A 509 23.77 18.51 -4.49
CA CYS A 509 24.55 19.55 -3.82
C CYS A 509 23.92 19.95 -2.48
N LEU A 510 22.61 20.16 -2.43
CA LEU A 510 21.89 20.50 -1.20
C LEU A 510 21.94 19.37 -0.15
N LEU A 511 21.74 18.12 -0.58
CA LEU A 511 21.91 16.95 0.29
C LEU A 511 23.31 16.87 0.89
N SER A 512 24.34 17.09 0.05
CA SER A 512 25.73 17.11 0.49
C SER A 512 26.01 18.24 1.47
N GLN A 513 25.43 19.43 1.25
CA GLN A 513 25.52 20.57 2.16
C GLN A 513 24.89 20.26 3.53
N SER A 514 23.71 19.63 3.56
CA SER A 514 23.07 19.22 4.82
C SER A 514 23.91 18.17 5.56
N LYS A 515 24.41 17.14 4.87
CA LYS A 515 25.31 16.14 5.47
C LYS A 515 26.57 16.79 6.05
N ALA A 516 27.18 17.73 5.33
CA ALA A 516 28.36 18.46 5.81
C ALA A 516 28.07 19.34 7.03
N ARG A 517 26.87 19.94 7.12
CA ARG A 517 26.44 20.70 8.30
C ARG A 517 26.28 19.79 9.51
N ALA A 518 25.63 18.63 9.36
CA ALA A 518 25.47 17.65 10.44
C ALA A 518 26.82 17.15 10.96
N ILE A 519 27.76 16.81 10.06
CA ILE A 519 29.13 16.43 10.45
C ILE A 519 29.80 17.55 11.24
N ARG A 520 29.72 18.80 10.76
CA ARG A 520 30.29 19.96 11.45
C ARG A 520 29.67 20.18 12.82
N ALA A 521 28.36 19.99 12.97
CA ALA A 521 27.66 20.11 14.25
C ALA A 521 28.15 19.06 15.26
N HIS A 522 28.26 17.81 14.83
CA HIS A 522 28.81 16.73 15.67
C HIS A 522 30.27 16.95 16.06
N LEU A 523 31.13 17.38 15.12
CA LEU A 523 32.53 17.68 15.44
C LEU A 523 32.67 18.83 16.44
N LYS A 524 31.79 19.85 16.37
CA LYS A 524 31.73 20.92 17.37
C LYS A 524 31.29 20.39 18.74
N GLU A 525 30.30 19.49 18.77
CA GLU A 525 29.84 18.87 20.02
C GLU A 525 30.97 18.08 20.69
N VAL A 526 31.73 17.30 19.92
CA VAL A 526 32.94 16.60 20.40
C VAL A 526 33.98 17.59 20.92
N GLY A 527 34.28 18.66 20.17
CA GLY A 527 35.28 19.66 20.57
C GLY A 527 34.93 20.43 21.84
N CYS A 528 33.64 20.55 22.17
CA CYS A 528 33.15 21.22 23.38
C CYS A 528 32.95 20.27 24.57
N CYS A 529 33.01 18.95 24.37
CA CYS A 529 32.75 17.97 25.41
C CYS A 529 33.96 17.75 26.32
N LYS A 530 33.70 17.76 27.64
CA LYS A 530 34.68 17.40 28.68
C LYS A 530 34.51 15.98 29.21
N SER A 531 33.43 15.29 28.82
CA SER A 531 33.11 13.93 29.26
C SER A 531 33.40 12.92 28.16
N LEU A 532 34.13 11.86 28.51
CA LEU A 532 34.49 10.77 27.62
C LEU A 532 33.27 9.93 27.21
N ASP A 533 32.27 9.81 28.09
CA ASP A 533 31.03 9.07 27.83
C ASP A 533 30.19 9.76 26.75
N ILE A 534 30.13 11.10 26.76
CA ILE A 534 29.40 11.87 25.74
C ILE A 534 30.12 11.77 24.38
N ILE A 535 31.46 11.75 24.40
CA ILE A 535 32.26 11.55 23.19
C ILE A 535 32.04 10.14 22.63
N GLN A 536 31.99 9.10 23.47
CA GLN A 536 31.68 7.73 23.06
C GLN A 536 30.28 7.59 22.48
N ASP A 537 29.28 8.23 23.07
CA ASP A 537 27.91 8.24 22.53
C ASP A 537 27.82 8.94 21.15
N ILE A 538 28.51 10.08 20.98
CA ILE A 538 28.57 10.78 19.68
C ILE A 538 29.29 9.91 18.63
N ILE A 539 30.41 9.29 18.99
CA ILE A 539 31.15 8.39 18.08
C ILE A 539 30.31 7.15 17.74
N GLY A 540 29.58 6.59 18.70
CA GLY A 540 28.67 5.47 18.49
C GLY A 540 27.55 5.82 17.51
N ARG A 541 26.96 7.02 17.61
CA ARG A 541 25.96 7.53 16.65
C ARG A 541 26.55 7.69 15.25
N ILE A 542 27.79 8.16 15.13
CA ILE A 542 28.51 8.26 13.86
C ILE A 542 28.77 6.87 13.27
N ASP A 543 29.34 5.95 14.05
CA ASP A 543 29.69 4.59 13.63
C ASP A 543 28.45 3.79 13.19
N THR A 544 27.33 3.91 13.92
CA THR A 544 26.05 3.26 13.56
C THR A 544 25.55 3.74 12.19
N SER A 545 25.71 5.03 11.89
CA SER A 545 25.33 5.60 10.59
C SER A 545 26.20 5.08 9.45
N TYR A 546 27.50 4.85 9.69
CA TYR A 546 28.42 4.31 8.69
C TYR A 546 28.29 2.79 8.49
N ARG A 547 28.08 2.01 9.56
CA ARG A 547 27.92 0.54 9.48
C ARG A 547 26.67 0.13 8.71
N GLN A 548 25.53 0.78 8.96
CA GLN A 548 24.29 0.47 8.27
C GLN A 548 24.38 0.78 6.76
N ARG A 549 25.12 1.83 6.38
CA ARG A 549 25.42 2.11 4.97
C ARG A 549 26.34 1.06 4.35
N ALA A 550 27.33 0.55 5.09
CA ALA A 550 28.19 -0.53 4.61
C ALA A 550 27.42 -1.84 4.39
N GLU A 551 26.48 -2.16 5.29
CA GLU A 551 25.59 -3.33 5.16
C GLU A 551 24.60 -3.19 3.99
N ASN A 552 24.03 -2.00 3.78
CA ASN A 552 23.15 -1.71 2.64
C ASN A 552 23.89 -1.71 1.28
N PHE A 553 25.22 -1.49 1.26
CA PHE A 553 26.05 -1.67 0.06
C PHE A 553 26.52 -3.11 -0.15
N LEU A 554 26.43 -3.98 0.87
CA LEU A 554 26.81 -5.40 0.80
C LEU A 554 25.67 -6.32 0.32
N TYR A 555 24.43 -5.84 0.28
CA TYR A 555 23.29 -6.50 -0.36
C TYR A 555 22.48 -5.44 -1.13
N PRO A 556 22.71 -5.30 -2.45
CA PRO A 556 22.36 -6.34 -3.41
C PRO A 556 23.39 -6.50 -4.53
N GLN A 557 24.12 -7.63 -4.60
CA GLN A 557 24.75 -8.06 -5.86
C GLN A 557 25.30 -9.49 -5.93
N THR A 558 25.20 -10.33 -4.89
CA THR A 558 25.85 -11.65 -4.92
C THR A 558 24.96 -12.85 -5.26
N GLU A 559 23.63 -12.78 -5.09
CA GLU A 559 22.77 -13.96 -5.37
C GLU A 559 22.25 -14.08 -6.83
N ASP A 560 22.40 -13.04 -7.65
CA ASP A 560 21.96 -13.06 -9.06
C ASP A 560 23.11 -13.19 -10.08
N LEU A 561 24.38 -13.21 -9.64
CA LEU A 561 25.53 -13.45 -10.54
C LEU A 561 25.92 -14.94 -10.62
N GLU A 562 25.70 -15.75 -9.59
CA GLU A 562 25.99 -17.20 -9.65
C GLU A 562 24.98 -18.00 -10.50
N LYS A 563 23.86 -17.40 -10.89
CA LYS A 563 22.87 -18.01 -11.82
C LYS A 563 23.06 -17.62 -13.29
N LEU A 564 24.10 -16.85 -13.60
CA LEU A 564 24.47 -16.52 -14.98
C LEU A 564 25.76 -17.22 -15.45
N GLU A 565 26.39 -18.03 -14.60
CA GLU A 565 27.56 -18.85 -14.95
C GLU A 565 27.35 -20.38 -14.81
N ASN A 566 26.11 -20.85 -14.71
CA ASN A 566 25.72 -22.25 -14.96
C ASN A 566 24.51 -22.29 -15.89
#